data_AF-A0A2H9P4B3-F1
#
_entry.id   AF-A0A2H9P4B3-F1
#
_cell.length_a   1.000
_cell.length_b   1.000
_cell.length_c   1.000
_cell.angle_alpha   90.00
_cell.angle_beta   90.00
_cell.angle_gamma   90.00
#
_symmetry.space_group_name_H-M   'P 1'
#
loop_
_entity.id
_entity.type
_entity.pdbx_description
1 polymer ?
#
loop_
_entity_poly.entity_id
_entity_poly.type
_entity_poly.pdbx_seq_one_letter_code
_entity_poly.pdbx_strand_id
1 'polypeptide(L)'
;NLFSERIGIFKDGNGDVVAFTGTSSSLSTEVRDFESVDVFTSWNDKSRIDRKIKDFEDLWENNTKFVQVYDFMYAEKNNLLKYSSEWAFGI
;
A
#
# COMPACT_ATOMS: atom_id res chain seq x y z
N ASN A 1 -9.92 0.67 15.77
CA ASN A 1 -8.99 1.77 15.48
C ASN A 1 -8.00 1.25 14.46
N LEU A 2 -8.27 1.47 13.17
CA LEU A 2 -7.48 0.92 12.08
C LEU A 2 -6.72 2.09 11.44
N PHE A 3 -5.48 2.30 11.85
CA PHE A 3 -4.58 3.16 11.09
C PHE A 3 -4.25 2.42 9.80
N SER A 4 -4.69 2.96 8.66
CA SER A 4 -4.45 2.41 7.34
C SER A 4 -3.69 3.45 6.52
N GLU A 5 -2.37 3.42 6.65
CA GLU A 5 -1.49 4.17 5.77
C GLU A 5 -1.41 3.47 4.40
N ARG A 6 -1.38 4.26 3.34
CA ARG A 6 -1.12 3.80 1.98
C ARG A 6 0.20 4.36 1.51
N ILE A 7 0.95 3.51 0.83
CA ILE A 7 2.23 3.82 0.22
C ILE A 7 2.07 3.64 -1.29
N GLY A 8 2.62 4.56 -2.08
CA GLY A 8 2.80 4.35 -3.51
C GLY A 8 4.14 4.86 -3.98
N ILE A 9 4.69 4.18 -4.99
CA ILE A 9 5.99 4.43 -5.57
C ILE A 9 5.84 4.45 -7.09
N PHE A 10 6.21 5.56 -7.71
CA PHE A 10 6.28 5.73 -9.15
C PHE A 10 7.74 5.84 -9.57
N LYS A 11 8.15 5.05 -10.55
CA LYS A 11 9.51 5.06 -11.10
C LYS A 11 9.44 5.25 -12.61
N ASP A 12 10.21 6.19 -13.13
CA ASP A 12 10.30 6.43 -14.58
C ASP A 12 11.40 5.58 -15.24
N GLY A 13 11.52 5.70 -16.57
CA GLY A 13 12.53 4.98 -17.34
C GLY A 13 13.98 5.46 -17.12
N ASN A 14 14.18 6.65 -16.54
CA ASN A 14 15.49 7.19 -16.20
C ASN A 14 15.94 6.78 -14.79
N GLY A 15 15.04 6.18 -14.01
CA GLY A 15 15.29 5.78 -12.64
C GLY A 15 14.94 6.85 -11.60
N ASP A 16 14.29 7.94 -12.01
CA ASP A 16 13.73 8.92 -11.09
C ASP A 16 12.47 8.36 -10.42
N VAL A 17 12.31 8.69 -9.14
CA VAL A 17 11.28 8.11 -8.29
C VAL A 17 10.51 9.19 -7.55
N VAL A 18 9.20 9.03 -7.51
CA VAL A 18 8.28 9.78 -6.65
C VAL A 18 7.58 8.78 -5.73
N ALA A 19 7.67 8.98 -4.42
CA ALA A 19 6.96 8.13 -3.46
C ALA A 19 6.04 8.97 -2.58
N PHE A 20 4.88 8.43 -2.22
CA PHE A 20 3.94 9.06 -1.32
C PHE A 20 3.54 8.16 -0.15
N THR A 21 3.17 8.78 0.95
CA THR A 21 2.47 8.15 2.08
C THR A 21 1.26 8.97 2.46
N GLY A 22 0.13 8.34 2.74
CA GLY A 22 -1.05 9.08 3.17
C GLY A 22 -2.14 8.20 3.76
N THR A 23 -3.13 8.85 4.35
CA THR A 23 -4.32 8.20 4.93
C THR A 23 -5.45 8.03 3.92
N SER A 24 -5.34 8.70 2.77
CA SER A 24 -6.39 8.75 1.76
C SER A 24 -6.76 7.36 1.25
N SER A 25 -8.04 7.02 1.26
CA SER A 25 -8.52 5.65 1.01
C SER A 25 -9.36 5.46 -0.23
N SER A 26 -9.90 6.53 -0.81
CA SER A 26 -10.70 6.45 -2.02
C SER A 26 -10.86 7.81 -2.69
N LEU A 27 -11.21 7.79 -3.97
CA LEU A 27 -11.75 8.95 -4.71
C LEU A 27 -13.21 9.25 -4.29
N SER A 28 -13.59 8.98 -3.03
CA SER A 28 -14.94 9.27 -2.58
C SER A 28 -15.14 10.78 -2.60
N THR A 29 -16.24 11.21 -3.22
CA THR A 29 -16.70 12.60 -3.25
C THR A 29 -17.10 13.14 -1.86
N GLU A 30 -16.91 12.36 -0.80
CA GLU A 30 -17.15 12.77 0.58
C GLU A 30 -15.90 13.44 1.15
N VAL A 31 -15.80 14.74 0.91
CA VAL A 31 -14.75 15.67 1.37
C VAL A 31 -14.76 15.87 2.90
N ARG A 32 -15.11 14.85 3.68
CA ARG A 32 -15.34 14.97 5.13
C ARG A 32 -14.22 14.39 5.98
N ASP A 33 -13.37 13.55 5.43
CA ASP A 33 -12.25 12.96 6.17
C ASP A 33 -11.04 13.89 6.19
N PHE A 34 -10.40 14.01 7.35
CA PHE A 34 -9.15 14.75 7.49
C PHE A 34 -8.00 13.89 6.96
N GLU A 35 -7.66 14.10 5.69
CA GLU A 35 -6.64 13.32 5.00
C GLU A 35 -5.31 14.09 4.87
N SER A 36 -4.21 13.35 4.92
CA SER A 36 -2.88 13.88 4.61
C SER A 36 -2.17 13.00 3.60
N VAL A 37 -1.37 13.64 2.74
CA VAL A 37 -0.48 12.97 1.78
C VAL A 37 0.87 13.67 1.82
N ASP A 38 1.91 12.92 2.15
CA ASP A 38 3.29 13.34 2.09
C ASP A 38 3.93 12.79 0.80
N VAL A 39 4.62 13.64 0.05
CA VAL A 39 5.26 13.29 -1.23
C VAL A 39 6.75 13.55 -1.18
N PHE A 40 7.55 12.62 -1.68
CA PHE A 40 9.01 12.68 -1.74
C PHE A 40 9.51 12.35 -3.14
N THR A 41 10.68 12.85 -3.50
CA THR A 41 11.27 12.66 -4.83
C THR A 41 12.75 12.26 -4.75
N SER A 42 13.22 11.44 -5.71
CA SER A 42 14.59 10.92 -5.75
C SER A 42 15.64 12.03 -5.80
N TRP A 43 15.34 13.15 -6.45
CA TRP A 43 16.25 14.27 -6.62
C TRP A 43 16.32 15.23 -5.42
N ASN A 44 15.36 15.17 -4.48
CA ASN A 44 15.35 16.03 -3.29
C ASN A 44 15.57 15.26 -1.97
N ASP A 45 15.11 14.00 -1.88
CA ASP A 45 15.10 13.23 -0.63
C ASP A 45 15.41 11.74 -0.88
N LYS A 46 16.56 11.50 -1.50
CA LYS A 46 16.97 10.16 -1.93
C LYS A 46 16.97 9.13 -0.80
N SER A 47 17.47 9.47 0.39
CA SER A 47 17.55 8.52 1.51
C SER A 47 16.16 8.07 1.99
N ARG A 48 15.17 8.98 2.00
CA ARG A 48 13.80 8.63 2.36
C ARG A 48 13.12 7.81 1.28
N ILE A 49 13.39 8.10 0.01
CA ILE A 49 12.95 7.28 -1.13
C ILE A 49 13.51 5.87 -1.02
N ASP A 50 14.83 5.73 -0.86
CA ASP A 50 15.49 4.43 -0.79
C ASP A 50 14.93 3.58 0.36
N ARG A 51 14.62 4.19 1.51
CA ARG A 51 13.94 3.51 2.63
C ARG A 51 12.53 3.04 2.25
N LYS A 52 11.70 3.90 1.64
CA LYS A 52 10.33 3.54 1.24
C LYS A 52 10.32 2.43 0.19
N ILE A 53 11.24 2.46 -0.77
CA ILE A 53 11.42 1.38 -1.74
C ILE A 53 11.77 0.09 -1.01
N LYS A 54 12.77 0.12 -0.12
CA LYS A 54 13.17 -1.07 0.63
C LYS A 54 12.02 -1.66 1.43
N ASP A 55 11.29 -0.82 2.17
CA ASP A 55 10.17 -1.27 3.01
C ASP A 55 9.05 -1.90 2.16
N PHE A 56 8.78 -1.33 0.97
CA PHE A 56 7.82 -1.89 0.02
C PHE A 56 8.26 -3.25 -0.54
N GLU A 57 9.50 -3.35 -1.04
CA GLU A 57 10.04 -4.59 -1.61
C GLU A 57 10.15 -5.69 -0.54
N ASP A 58 10.62 -5.36 0.67
CA ASP A 58 10.69 -6.33 1.78
C ASP A 58 9.29 -6.87 2.13
N LEU A 59 8.25 -6.04 2.06
CA LEU A 59 6.87 -6.50 2.27
C LEU A 59 6.40 -7.36 1.09
N TRP A 60 6.58 -6.87 -0.13
CA TRP A 60 6.11 -7.52 -1.35
C TRP A 60 6.75 -8.90 -1.56
N GLU A 61 8.05 -9.02 -1.30
CA GLU A 61 8.82 -10.26 -1.38
C GLU A 61 8.70 -11.16 -0.14
N ASN A 62 7.80 -10.82 0.80
CA ASN A 62 7.56 -11.60 2.03
C ASN A 62 8.78 -11.71 2.96
N ASN A 63 9.64 -10.69 2.98
CA ASN A 63 10.83 -10.58 3.85
C ASN A 63 10.55 -9.81 5.16
N THR A 64 9.39 -9.16 5.29
CA THR A 64 9.00 -8.40 6.48
C THR A 64 8.71 -9.32 7.67
N LYS A 65 9.39 -9.08 8.79
CA LYS A 65 9.19 -9.86 10.03
C LYS A 65 7.75 -9.73 10.53
N PHE A 66 7.22 -10.83 11.06
CA PHE A 66 5.87 -10.93 11.67
C PHE A 66 4.69 -10.72 10.71
N VAL A 67 4.95 -10.59 9.41
CA VAL A 67 3.95 -10.53 8.35
C VAL A 67 4.22 -11.67 7.38
N GLN A 68 3.16 -12.27 6.84
CA GLN A 68 3.27 -13.27 5.77
C GLN A 68 2.46 -12.79 4.56
N VAL A 69 3.11 -12.70 3.41
CA VAL A 69 2.51 -12.37 2.12
C VAL A 69 2.40 -13.65 1.30
N TYR A 70 1.22 -13.90 0.76
CA TYR A 70 0.90 -15.07 -0.05
C TYR A 70 0.44 -14.61 -1.44
N ASP A 71 0.82 -15.37 -2.45
CA ASP A 71 0.22 -15.23 -3.78
C ASP A 71 -1.29 -15.45 -3.70
N PHE A 72 -2.04 -14.66 -4.46
CA PHE A 72 -3.50 -14.70 -4.42
C PHE A 72 -4.07 -16.07 -4.78
N MET A 73 -3.54 -16.71 -5.84
CA MET A 73 -4.00 -18.04 -6.28
C MET A 73 -3.64 -19.11 -5.26
N TYR A 74 -2.48 -18.99 -4.61
CA TYR A 74 -2.12 -19.87 -3.51
C TYR A 74 -3.07 -19.71 -2.32
N ALA A 75 -3.39 -18.48 -1.94
CA ALA A 75 -4.27 -18.18 -0.81
C ALA A 75 -5.69 -18.71 -1.03
N GLU A 76 -6.23 -18.57 -2.24
CA GLU A 76 -7.51 -19.14 -2.63
C GLU A 76 -7.50 -20.67 -2.50
N LYS A 77 -6.54 -21.34 -3.16
CA LYS A 77 -6.45 -22.81 -3.18
C LYS A 77 -6.32 -23.44 -1.79
N ASN A 78 -5.70 -22.73 -0.85
CA ASN A 78 -5.46 -23.20 0.51
C ASN A 78 -6.46 -22.67 1.54
N ASN A 79 -7.58 -22.06 1.10
CA ASN A 79 -8.63 -21.51 1.97
C ASN A 79 -8.11 -20.49 3.00
N LEU A 80 -7.13 -19.67 2.61
CA LEU A 80 -6.58 -18.60 3.45
C LEU A 80 -7.39 -17.30 3.38
N LEU A 81 -8.30 -17.20 2.41
CA LEU A 81 -9.15 -16.03 2.19
C LEU A 81 -10.45 -16.16 2.98
N LYS A 82 -10.83 -15.08 3.70
CA LYS A 82 -12.14 -14.96 4.33
C LYS A 82 -12.98 -13.98 3.53
N TYR A 83 -14.20 -14.38 3.19
CA TYR A 83 -15.17 -13.51 2.53
C TYR A 83 -16.35 -13.31 3.48
N SER A 84 -16.79 -12.07 3.64
CA SER A 84 -18.10 -11.78 4.23
C SER A 84 -19.17 -12.08 3.18
N SER A 85 -20.34 -12.59 3.58
CA SER A 85 -21.47 -12.74 2.66
C SER A 85 -22.29 -11.45 2.51
N GLU A 86 -21.92 -10.37 3.21
CA GLU A 86 -22.67 -9.09 3.20
C GLU A 86 -22.77 -8.49 1.78
N TRP A 87 -21.75 -8.65 0.94
CA TRP A 87 -21.81 -8.20 -0.47
C TRP A 87 -22.86 -8.94 -1.31
N ALA A 88 -23.23 -10.17 -0.92
CA ALA A 88 -24.23 -10.97 -1.62
C ALA A 88 -25.67 -10.63 -1.17
N PHE A 89 -25.82 -9.98 -0.02
CA PHE A 89 -27.13 -9.64 0.55
C PHE A 89 -27.54 -8.18 0.38
N GLY A 90 -26.67 -7.32 -0.18
CA GLY A 90 -27.03 -5.99 -0.68
C GLY A 90 -27.94 -5.20 0.26
N ILE A 91 -27.48 -4.95 1.49
CA ILE A 91 -28.14 -4.03 2.44
C ILE A 91 -27.34 -2.74 2.50
#